data_AF-A0A537V4C7-F1
#
_entry.id   AF-A0A537V4C7-F1
#
_cell.length_a   1.000
_cell.length_b   1.000
_cell.length_c   1.000
_cell.angle_alpha   90.00
_cell.angle_beta   90.00
_cell.angle_gamma   90.00
#
_symmetry.space_group_name_H-M   'P 1'
#
loop_
_entity.id
_entity.type
_entity.pdbx_description
1 polymer ?
#
loop_
_entity_poly.entity_id
_entity_poly.type
_entity_poly.pdbx_seq_one_letter_code
_entity_poly.pdbx_strand_id
1 'polypeptide(L)' 'LNQQFLSFAANLVSFCGEGVRKIAPTRFEMRKSDFTSKSDLYVLILERPSN' A
#
# COMPACT_ATOMS: atom_id res chain seq x y z
N LEU A 1 11.27 2.38 2.15
CA LEU A 1 10.47 3.39 2.89
C LEU A 1 9.02 2.88 2.97
N ASN A 2 8.36 2.89 4.13
CA ASN A 2 6.98 2.41 4.27
C ASN A 2 6.00 3.52 3.86
N GLN A 3 5.16 3.27 2.85
CA GLN A 3 4.12 4.21 2.40
C GLN A 3 2.76 3.78 2.93
N GLN A 4 2.08 4.65 3.68
CA GLN A 4 0.83 4.36 4.39
C GLN A 4 -0.33 5.13 3.78
N PHE A 5 -1.49 4.47 3.64
CA PHE A 5 -2.68 5.05 3.04
C PHE A 5 -3.95 4.64 3.79
N LEU A 6 -4.88 5.58 3.96
CA LEU A 6 -6.23 5.29 4.45
C LEU A 6 -7.10 4.78 3.30
N SER A 7 -7.82 3.68 3.54
CA SER A 7 -8.85 3.16 2.64
C SER A 7 -10.25 3.68 3.01
N PHE A 8 -11.25 3.48 2.15
CA PHE A 8 -12.63 3.88 2.43
C PHE A 8 -13.26 3.16 3.63
N ALA A 9 -12.83 1.93 3.92
CA ALA A 9 -13.26 1.16 5.09
C ALA A 9 -12.61 1.64 6.41
N ALA A 10 -11.94 2.82 6.41
CA ALA A 10 -11.12 3.34 7.50
C ALA A 10 -9.93 2.45 7.92
N ASN A 11 -9.62 1.41 7.15
CA ASN A 11 -8.43 0.57 7.35
C ASN A 11 -7.17 1.31 6.90
N LEU A 12 -6.09 1.12 7.65
CA LEU A 12 -4.75 1.57 7.30
C LEU A 12 -4.07 0.49 6.46
N VAL A 13 -3.60 0.88 5.27
CA VAL A 13 -2.84 -0.02 4.39
C VAL A 13 -1.43 0.52 4.25
N SER A 14 -0.42 -0.30 4.50
CA SER A 14 1.00 0.05 4.32
C SER A 14 1.66 -0.85 3.29
N PHE A 15 2.45 -0.24 2.41
CA PHE A 15 3.26 -0.92 1.41
C PHE A 15 4.74 -0.69 1.68
N CYS A 16 5.53 -1.76 1.62
CA CYS A 16 6.98 -1.68 1.50
C CYS A 16 7.32 -1.60 0.01
N GLY A 17 7.22 -0.40 -0.55
CA GLY A 17 7.46 -0.15 -1.97
C GLY A 17 7.51 1.35 -2.25
N GLU A 18 8.32 1.75 -3.21
CA GLU A 18 8.49 3.15 -3.55
C GLU A 18 7.58 3.57 -4.71
N GLY A 19 6.92 4.71 -4.54
CA GLY A 19 6.08 5.31 -5.58
C GLY A 19 4.69 4.69 -5.69
N VAL A 20 4.23 4.04 -4.61
CA VAL A 20 2.84 3.59 -4.48
C VAL A 20 1.94 4.83 -4.38
N ARG A 21 0.82 4.80 -5.09
CA ARG A 21 -0.17 5.89 -5.11
C ARG A 21 -1.56 5.31 -4.98
N LYS A 22 -2.40 5.92 -4.14
CA LYS A 22 -3.83 5.61 -4.07
C LYS A 22 -4.54 6.24 -5.28
N ILE A 23 -5.14 5.43 -6.14
CA ILE A 23 -5.81 5.86 -7.37
C ILE A 23 -7.34 5.70 -7.31
N ALA A 24 -7.87 5.03 -6.28
CA ALA A 24 -9.31 4.95 -5.99
C ALA A 24 -9.54 4.60 -4.50
N PRO A 25 -10.79 4.55 -4.00
CA PRO A 25 -11.11 4.27 -2.59
C PRO A 25 -10.39 3.07 -1.96
N THR A 26 -10.20 2.01 -2.73
CA THR A 26 -9.50 0.76 -2.36
C THR A 26 -8.49 0.30 -3.43
N ARG A 27 -8.09 1.20 -4.34
CA ARG A 27 -7.16 0.87 -5.44
C ARG A 27 -5.86 1.64 -5.29
N PHE A 28 -4.76 0.91 -5.35
CA PHE A 28 -3.40 1.42 -5.24
C PHE A 28 -2.59 0.99 -6.46
N GLU A 29 -1.65 1.82 -6.88
CA GLU A 29 -0.84 1.58 -8.08
C GLU A 29 0.63 1.86 -7.78
N MET A 30 1.50 0.96 -8.25
CA MET A 30 2.94 1.16 -8.39
C MET A 30 3.31 0.82 -9.83
N ARG A 31 4.08 1.68 -10.49
CA ARG A 31 4.59 1.45 -11.84
C ARG A 31 6.12 1.40 -11.81
N LYS A 32 6.70 0.38 -12.44
CA LYS A 32 8.13 0.21 -12.66
C LYS A 32 8.35 -0.34 -14.08
N SER A 33 9.34 0.16 -14.79
CA SER A 33 9.79 -0.37 -16.08
C SER A 33 11.12 -1.09 -15.89
N ASP A 34 11.40 -2.10 -16.71
CA ASP A 34 12.67 -2.86 -16.70
C ASP A 34 13.07 -3.33 -15.29
N PHE A 35 12.06 -3.81 -14.54
CA PHE A 35 12.19 -4.05 -13.12
C PHE A 35 12.60 -5.50 -12.81
N THR A 36 13.74 -5.66 -12.16
CA THR A 36 14.10 -6.90 -11.46
C THR A 36 13.81 -6.74 -9.98
N SER A 37 12.97 -7.63 -9.43
CA SER A 37 12.61 -7.55 -8.02
C SER A 37 13.81 -7.83 -7.12
N LYS A 38 14.06 -6.95 -6.16
CA LYS A 38 15.13 -7.10 -5.15
C LYS A 38 14.65 -7.72 -3.84
N SER A 39 13.33 -7.81 -3.67
CA SER A 39 12.68 -8.32 -2.46
C SER A 39 11.22 -8.64 -2.75
N ASP A 40 10.53 -9.25 -1.78
CA ASP A 40 9.08 -9.44 -1.85
C ASP A 40 8.33 -8.12 -1.67
N LEU A 41 7.07 -8.10 -2.13
CA LEU A 41 6.13 -7.02 -1.85
C LEU A 41 5.41 -7.32 -0.52
N TYR A 42 5.69 -6.50 0.49
CA TYR A 42 4.97 -6.59 1.76
C TYR A 42 3.82 -5.59 1.82
N VAL A 43 2.63 -6.10 2.16
CA VAL A 43 1.42 -5.33 2.38
C VAL A 43 0.93 -5.59 3.79
N LEU A 44 0.81 -4.54 4.60
CA LEU A 44 0.19 -4.59 5.91
C LEU A 44 -1.19 -3.95 5.83
N ILE A 45 -2.21 -4.68 6.26
CA ILE A 45 -3.59 -4.18 6.36
C ILE A 45 -3.96 -4.21 7.84
N LEU A 46 -4.26 -3.04 8.40
CA LEU A 46 -4.71 -2.88 9.77
C LEU A 46 -6.14 -2.37 9.79
N GLU A 47 -6.98 -3.05 10.55
CA GLU A 47 -8.29 -2.55 10.91
C GLU A 47 -8.17 -1.66 12.15
N ARG A 48 -8.97 -0.59 12.21
CA ARG A 48 -9.06 0.20 13.42
C ARG A 48 -9.82 -0.63 14.47
N PRO A 49 -9.30 -0.78 15.70
CA PRO A 49 -10.04 -1.44 16.76
C PRO A 49 -11.34 -0.66 17.02
N SER A 50 -12.47 -1.37 17.05
CA SER A 50 -13.75 -0.86 17.52
C SER A 50 -13.81 -1.05 19.04
N ASN A 51 -13.42 -0.03 19.80
CA ASN A 51 -13.74 0.06 21.23
C ASN A 51 -15.18 0.51 21.42
#